data_AF-A0A328ZL28-F1
#
_entry.id   AF-A0A328ZL28-F1
#
_cell.length_a   1.000
_cell.length_b   1.000
_cell.length_c   1.000
_cell.angle_alpha   90.00
_cell.angle_beta   90.00
_cell.angle_gamma   90.00
#
_symmetry.space_group_name_H-M   'P 1'
#
loop_
_entity.id
_entity.type
_entity.pdbx_description
1 polymer ?
#
loop_
_entity_poly.entity_id
_entity_poly.type
_entity_poly.pdbx_seq_one_letter_code
_entity_poly.pdbx_strand_id
1 'polypeptide(L)'
;MPQLIELTDRSGLDYLHELVGRAQDMRPVLAEIGEDMVESTKGRFASATAPDGSAWAPNSPLTLARYGSMFAPKTAAKKVAGKKPGTGETRMLGTTINYQLPSGDAVSIGSPMVYAGTFHYGAKSGEFGFGIYATRNGSFPIPWGDIPGRPFLGASADDKANIVNLVRSYLMEG
;
A
#
# COMPACT_ATOMS: atom_id res chain seq x y z
N MET A 1 -29.05 -45.58 -29.40
CA MET A 1 -27.65 -45.91 -29.70
C MET A 1 -26.78 -44.84 -29.06
N PRO A 2 -25.85 -45.19 -28.15
CA PRO A 2 -24.93 -44.20 -27.60
C PRO A 2 -23.91 -43.78 -28.68
N GLN A 3 -23.76 -42.49 -28.89
CA GLN A 3 -22.72 -41.94 -29.76
C GLN A 3 -21.57 -41.48 -28.88
N LEU A 4 -20.42 -42.15 -28.98
CA LEU A 4 -19.20 -41.73 -28.30
C LEU A 4 -18.60 -40.56 -29.07
N ILE A 5 -18.53 -39.40 -28.43
CA ILE A 5 -17.83 -38.23 -28.97
C ILE A 5 -16.44 -38.23 -28.33
N GLU A 6 -15.44 -38.69 -29.09
CA GLU A 6 -14.04 -38.60 -28.68
C GLU A 6 -13.48 -37.26 -29.14
N LEU A 7 -12.97 -36.46 -28.20
CA LEU A 7 -12.13 -35.29 -28.50
C LEU A 7 -10.80 -35.81 -29.05
N THR A 8 -10.76 -36.08 -30.34
CA THR A 8 -9.60 -36.65 -31.05
C THR A 8 -8.57 -35.59 -31.43
N ASP A 9 -8.97 -34.32 -31.39
CA ASP A 9 -8.09 -33.19 -31.68
C ASP A 9 -7.25 -32.87 -30.44
N ARG A 10 -5.97 -33.26 -30.46
CA ARG A 10 -5.03 -33.08 -29.33
C ARG A 10 -4.98 -31.64 -28.85
N SER A 11 -5.23 -30.68 -29.74
CA SER A 11 -5.28 -29.24 -29.46
C SER A 11 -6.20 -28.85 -28.28
N GLY A 12 -7.38 -29.46 -28.16
CA GLY A 12 -8.34 -29.12 -27.11
C GLY A 12 -7.96 -29.70 -25.74
N LEU A 13 -7.45 -30.94 -25.71
CA LEU A 13 -6.96 -31.58 -24.49
C LEU A 13 -5.63 -30.98 -24.03
N ASP A 14 -4.75 -30.64 -24.96
CA ASP A 14 -3.48 -29.94 -24.69
C ASP A 14 -3.74 -28.56 -24.08
N TYR A 15 -4.68 -27.79 -24.65
CA TYR A 15 -5.12 -26.51 -24.07
C TYR A 15 -5.69 -26.66 -22.66
N LEU A 16 -6.53 -27.68 -22.41
CA LEU A 16 -7.07 -27.95 -21.08
C LEU A 16 -5.95 -28.33 -20.09
N HIS A 17 -4.98 -29.13 -20.51
CA HIS A 17 -3.83 -29.51 -19.69
C HIS A 17 -2.97 -28.30 -19.31
N GLU A 18 -2.71 -27.40 -20.26
CA GLU A 18 -1.99 -26.15 -20.01
C GLU A 18 -2.75 -25.21 -19.07
N LEU A 19 -4.06 -25.07 -19.26
CA LEU A 19 -4.93 -24.28 -18.39
C LEU A 19 -4.93 -24.83 -16.96
N VAL A 20 -5.07 -26.15 -16.80
CA VAL A 20 -5.01 -26.81 -15.48
C VAL A 20 -3.62 -26.62 -14.85
N GLY A 21 -2.55 -26.76 -15.64
CA GLY A 21 -1.18 -26.55 -15.16
C GLY A 21 -0.96 -25.14 -14.61
N ARG A 22 -1.48 -24.12 -15.29
CA ARG A 22 -1.44 -22.73 -14.82
C ARG A 22 -2.32 -22.50 -13.59
N ALA A 23 -3.52 -23.06 -13.57
CA ALA A 23 -4.40 -22.97 -12.42
C ALA A 23 -3.81 -23.62 -11.15
N GLN A 24 -2.90 -24.59 -11.32
CA GLN A 24 -2.16 -25.22 -10.22
C GLN A 24 -0.99 -24.38 -9.71
N ASP A 25 -0.44 -23.46 -10.52
CA ASP A 25 0.66 -22.59 -10.13
C ASP A 25 0.34 -21.12 -10.38
N MET A 26 -0.41 -20.50 -9.48
CA MET A 26 -0.75 -19.08 -9.58
C MET A 26 0.38 -18.13 -9.15
N ARG A 27 1.55 -18.66 -8.73
CA ARG A 27 2.66 -17.82 -8.24
C ARG A 27 3.14 -16.78 -9.26
N PRO A 28 3.23 -17.06 -10.57
CA PRO A 28 3.65 -16.07 -11.56
C PRO A 28 2.72 -14.86 -11.60
N VAL A 29 1.40 -15.08 -11.68
CA VAL A 29 0.43 -13.97 -11.71
C VAL A 29 0.30 -13.27 -10.35
N LEU A 30 0.46 -13.99 -9.24
CA LEU A 30 0.49 -13.38 -7.92
C LEU A 30 1.72 -12.47 -7.72
N ALA A 31 2.86 -12.83 -8.30
CA ALA A 31 4.05 -11.97 -8.29
C ALA A 31 3.79 -10.67 -9.06
N GLU A 32 3.19 -10.76 -10.26
CA GLU A 32 2.83 -9.60 -11.07
C GLU A 32 1.81 -8.69 -10.35
N ILE A 33 0.77 -9.28 -9.75
CA ILE A 33 -0.17 -8.54 -8.88
C ILE A 33 0.58 -7.86 -7.73
N GLY A 34 1.56 -8.54 -7.12
CA GLY A 34 2.40 -8.00 -6.06
C GLY A 34 3.16 -6.75 -6.48
N GLU A 35 3.82 -6.80 -7.64
CA GLU A 35 4.55 -5.65 -8.21
C GLU A 35 3.62 -4.47 -8.49
N ASP A 36 2.48 -4.72 -9.13
CA ASP A 36 1.50 -3.67 -9.46
C ASP A 36 0.91 -3.03 -8.22
N MET A 37 0.61 -3.83 -7.19
CA MET A 37 0.12 -3.32 -5.91
C MET A 37 1.17 -2.49 -5.17
N VAL A 38 2.45 -2.86 -5.28
CA VAL A 38 3.56 -2.05 -4.75
C VAL A 38 3.62 -0.70 -5.46
N GLU A 39 3.58 -0.68 -6.80
CA GLU A 39 3.65 0.56 -7.57
C GLU A 39 2.42 1.46 -7.37
N SER A 40 1.21 0.89 -7.36
CA SER A 40 -0.03 1.60 -7.01
C SER A 40 0.07 2.24 -5.62
N THR A 41 0.60 1.49 -4.64
CA THR A 41 0.80 1.99 -3.28
C THR A 41 1.85 3.10 -3.21
N LYS A 42 2.98 3.00 -3.94
CA LYS A 42 3.96 4.08 -4.04
C LYS A 42 3.35 5.33 -4.68
N GLY A 43 2.52 5.16 -5.70
CA GLY A 43 1.77 6.22 -6.38
C GLY A 43 0.92 7.04 -5.41
N ARG A 44 0.31 6.40 -4.41
CA ARG A 44 -0.49 7.07 -3.36
C ARG A 44 0.30 8.07 -2.52
N PHE A 45 1.59 7.81 -2.27
CA PHE A 45 2.45 8.80 -1.59
C PHE A 45 2.79 9.98 -2.50
N ALA A 46 2.81 9.78 -3.82
CA ALA A 46 2.99 10.86 -4.77
C ALA A 46 1.72 11.72 -4.91
N SER A 47 0.53 11.12 -4.96
CA SER A 47 -0.74 11.85 -5.07
C SER A 47 -1.30 12.32 -3.73
N ALA A 48 -0.85 11.76 -2.61
CA ALA A 48 -1.45 11.91 -1.28
C ALA A 48 -2.93 11.50 -1.24
N THR A 49 -3.25 10.36 -1.85
CA THR A 49 -4.61 9.80 -1.92
C THR A 49 -4.67 8.38 -1.38
N ALA A 50 -5.78 8.02 -0.76
CA ALA A 50 -6.08 6.68 -0.29
C ALA A 50 -6.52 5.75 -1.45
N PRO A 51 -6.57 4.42 -1.23
CA PRO A 51 -7.00 3.46 -2.26
C PRO A 51 -8.42 3.69 -2.78
N ASP A 52 -9.30 4.28 -1.97
CA ASP A 52 -10.67 4.64 -2.36
C ASP A 52 -10.75 5.97 -3.16
N GLY A 53 -9.61 6.62 -3.40
CA GLY A 53 -9.51 7.89 -4.11
C GLY A 53 -9.63 9.13 -3.22
N SER A 54 -9.95 8.99 -1.93
CA SER A 54 -10.03 10.14 -1.02
C SER A 54 -8.66 10.76 -0.75
N ALA A 55 -8.60 12.08 -0.58
CA ALA A 55 -7.36 12.77 -0.23
C ALA A 55 -6.97 12.51 1.24
N TRP A 56 -5.68 12.28 1.50
CA TRP A 56 -5.20 12.13 2.87
C TRP A 56 -5.39 13.40 3.69
N ALA A 57 -5.68 13.21 4.98
CA ALA A 57 -5.82 14.30 5.93
C ALA A 57 -4.55 15.17 5.95
N PRO A 58 -4.69 16.52 5.89
CA PRO A 58 -3.56 17.43 5.82
C PRO A 58 -2.67 17.33 7.07
N ASN A 59 -1.45 17.85 6.97
CA ASN A 59 -0.61 18.03 8.16
C ASN A 59 -1.19 19.11 9.07
N SER A 60 -1.11 18.93 10.38
CA SER A 60 -1.58 19.95 11.32
C SER A 60 -0.81 21.26 11.18
N PRO A 61 -1.40 22.42 11.53
CA PRO A 61 -0.69 23.70 11.53
C PRO A 61 0.59 23.66 12.38
N LEU A 62 0.57 22.96 13.52
CA LEU A 62 1.74 22.79 14.39
C LEU A 62 2.86 22.01 13.69
N THR A 63 2.52 20.93 12.98
CA THR A 63 3.48 20.14 12.21
C THR A 63 4.13 20.98 11.11
N LEU A 64 3.32 21.77 10.39
CA LEU A 64 3.82 22.65 9.32
C LEU A 64 4.70 23.78 9.87
N ALA A 65 4.32 24.38 11.00
CA ALA A 65 5.12 25.41 11.66
C ALA A 65 6.48 24.86 12.12
N ARG A 66 6.50 23.69 12.78
CA ARG A 66 7.75 23.01 13.19
C ARG A 66 8.62 22.62 12.00
N TYR A 67 8.01 22.17 10.90
CA TYR A 67 8.75 21.87 9.69
C TYR A 67 9.35 23.16 9.09
N GLY A 68 8.57 24.24 9.01
CA GLY A 68 9.04 25.53 8.51
C GLY A 68 10.22 26.10 9.31
N SER A 69 10.22 25.94 10.64
CA SER A 69 11.30 26.42 11.50
C SER A 69 12.64 25.72 11.29
N MET A 70 12.67 24.59 10.57
CA MET A 70 13.92 23.89 10.20
C MET A 70 14.66 24.56 9.04
N PHE A 71 14.06 25.56 8.38
CA PHE A 71 14.61 26.21 7.20
C PHE A 71 14.81 27.71 7.42
N ALA A 72 15.69 28.32 6.61
CA ALA A 72 15.85 29.77 6.59
C ALA A 72 14.51 30.46 6.25
N PRO A 73 14.21 31.64 6.83
CA PRO A 73 12.94 32.34 6.60
C PRO A 73 12.58 32.52 5.13
N LYS A 74 13.58 32.82 4.28
CA LYS A 74 13.42 33.00 2.84
C LYS A 74 12.97 31.75 2.07
N THR A 75 13.23 30.55 2.59
CA THR A 75 12.86 29.28 1.93
C THR A 75 11.75 28.52 2.65
N ALA A 76 11.48 28.84 3.92
CA ALA A 76 10.50 28.14 4.75
C ALA A 76 9.10 28.09 4.12
N ALA A 77 8.58 29.23 3.65
CA ALA A 77 7.24 29.32 3.05
C ALA A 77 7.09 28.38 1.83
N LYS A 78 8.09 28.36 0.93
CA LYS A 78 8.09 27.47 -0.25
C LYS A 78 8.16 26.00 0.16
N LYS A 79 8.95 25.66 1.17
CA LYS A 79 9.07 24.28 1.68
C LYS A 79 7.77 23.80 2.31
N VAL A 80 7.12 24.64 3.12
CA VAL A 80 5.82 24.35 3.74
C VAL A 80 4.74 24.18 2.68
N ALA A 81 4.68 25.06 1.67
CA ALA A 81 3.70 24.96 0.59
C ALA A 81 3.85 23.66 -0.23
N GLY A 82 5.07 23.16 -0.42
CA GLY A 82 5.34 21.89 -1.10
C GLY A 82 5.25 20.65 -0.20
N LYS A 83 4.90 20.79 1.08
CA LYS A 83 4.93 19.68 2.04
C LYS A 83 3.67 18.81 1.91
N LYS A 84 3.86 17.62 1.34
CA LYS A 84 2.80 16.61 1.25
C LYS A 84 2.38 16.09 2.63
N PRO A 85 1.09 15.76 2.82
CA PRO A 85 0.61 15.12 4.04
C PRO A 85 1.38 13.83 4.33
N GLY A 86 1.87 13.70 5.57
CA GLY A 86 2.40 12.42 6.03
C GLY A 86 3.72 11.94 5.38
N THR A 87 4.29 12.69 4.44
CA THR A 87 5.55 12.31 3.79
C THR A 87 6.74 12.82 4.60
N GLY A 88 7.55 11.93 5.18
CA GLY A 88 8.81 12.29 5.83
C GLY A 88 9.88 12.82 4.87
N GLU A 89 10.97 13.37 5.39
CA GLU A 89 12.09 13.87 4.57
C GLU A 89 12.77 12.75 3.77
N THR A 90 13.00 11.61 4.43
CA THR A 90 13.57 10.41 3.82
C THR A 90 12.62 9.66 2.89
N ARG A 91 11.31 9.97 2.98
CA ARG A 91 10.22 9.27 2.26
C ARG A 91 10.14 7.75 2.49
N MET A 92 10.81 7.24 3.53
CA MET A 92 11.00 5.79 3.74
C MET A 92 9.70 4.99 3.64
N LEU A 93 8.62 5.42 4.30
CA LEU A 93 7.35 4.69 4.23
C LEU A 93 6.82 4.53 2.81
N GLY A 94 6.91 5.58 1.98
CA GLY A 94 6.45 5.53 0.59
C GLY A 94 7.43 4.86 -0.37
N THR A 95 8.69 4.64 0.03
CA THR A 95 9.71 3.98 -0.80
C THR A 95 10.04 2.55 -0.35
N THR A 96 9.55 2.13 0.81
CA THR A 96 9.76 0.78 1.37
C THR A 96 8.42 0.06 1.48
N ILE A 97 7.83 -0.19 0.32
CA ILE A 97 6.63 -1.02 0.17
C ILE A 97 7.09 -2.29 -0.53
N ASN A 98 6.79 -3.44 0.08
CA ASN A 98 7.19 -4.75 -0.43
C ASN A 98 5.97 -5.67 -0.45
N TYR A 99 6.00 -6.67 -1.32
CA TYR A 99 5.08 -7.80 -1.27
C TYR A 99 5.80 -9.10 -0.91
N GLN A 100 5.02 -10.08 -0.47
CA GLN A 100 5.47 -11.46 -0.25
C GLN A 100 4.38 -12.41 -0.77
N LEU A 101 4.79 -13.62 -1.14
CA LEU A 101 3.89 -14.71 -1.52
C LEU A 101 3.87 -15.74 -0.38
N PRO A 102 3.05 -15.55 0.66
CA PRO A 102 3.01 -16.46 1.80
C PRO A 102 2.57 -17.88 1.43
N SER A 103 1.81 -18.03 0.33
CA SER A 103 1.32 -19.30 -0.20
C SER A 103 1.11 -19.20 -1.71
N GLY A 104 0.81 -20.32 -2.37
CA GLY A 104 0.57 -20.37 -3.82
C GLY A 104 -0.73 -19.68 -4.28
N ASP A 105 -1.55 -19.21 -3.35
CA ASP A 105 -2.87 -18.62 -3.58
C ASP A 105 -3.03 -17.22 -2.95
N ALA A 106 -1.96 -16.65 -2.37
CA ALA A 106 -2.03 -15.36 -1.70
C ALA A 106 -0.79 -14.50 -1.96
N VAL A 107 -1.04 -13.19 -2.06
CA VAL A 107 -0.03 -12.14 -2.04
C VAL A 107 -0.31 -11.20 -0.88
N SER A 108 0.71 -10.90 -0.09
CA SER A 108 0.65 -9.92 0.99
C SER A 108 1.47 -8.70 0.63
N ILE A 109 1.02 -7.51 1.04
CA ILE A 109 1.69 -6.24 0.80
C ILE A 109 1.83 -5.46 2.11
N GLY A 110 2.95 -4.78 2.30
CA GLY A 110 3.18 -3.99 3.50
C GLY A 110 4.44 -3.14 3.47
N SER A 111 4.74 -2.55 4.62
CA SER A 111 5.98 -1.79 4.86
C SER A 111 6.64 -2.29 6.13
N PRO A 112 7.99 -2.40 6.16
CA PRO A 112 8.72 -2.76 7.38
C PRO A 112 8.83 -1.59 8.38
N MET A 113 8.32 -0.40 8.05
CA MET A 113 8.40 0.76 8.93
C MET A 113 7.49 0.58 10.16
N VAL A 114 8.03 0.68 11.37
CA VAL A 114 7.27 0.52 12.63
C VAL A 114 6.07 1.47 12.75
N TYR A 115 6.16 2.66 12.15
CA TYR A 115 5.09 3.66 12.16
C TYR A 115 4.06 3.49 11.03
N ALA A 116 4.21 2.47 10.16
CA ALA A 116 3.30 2.20 9.06
C ALA A 116 1.86 1.96 9.54
N GLY A 117 1.68 1.23 10.64
CA GLY A 117 0.36 0.98 11.24
C GLY A 117 -0.29 2.27 11.72
N THR A 118 0.41 3.08 12.52
CA THR A 118 -0.07 4.39 12.97
C THR A 118 -0.38 5.33 11.80
N PHE A 119 0.40 5.27 10.72
CA PHE A 119 0.12 6.05 9.53
C PHE A 119 -1.18 5.60 8.86
N HIS A 120 -1.34 4.29 8.66
CA HIS A 120 -2.49 3.71 7.99
C HIS A 120 -3.79 3.97 8.77
N TYR A 121 -3.80 3.60 10.05
CA TYR A 121 -5.01 3.59 10.88
C TYR A 121 -5.21 4.88 11.68
N GLY A 122 -4.16 5.66 11.89
CA GLY A 122 -4.16 6.77 12.85
C GLY A 122 -3.86 6.29 14.26
N ALA A 123 -3.94 7.22 15.22
CA ALA A 123 -3.86 6.94 16.66
C ALA A 123 -4.46 8.10 17.46
N LYS A 124 -5.04 7.81 18.62
CA LYS A 124 -5.48 8.80 19.61
C LYS A 124 -4.31 9.30 20.47
N SER A 125 -4.43 10.52 20.96
CA SER A 125 -3.49 11.05 21.96
C SER A 125 -3.35 10.08 23.13
N GLY A 126 -2.12 9.70 23.47
CA GLY A 126 -1.82 8.79 24.58
C GLY A 126 -2.08 7.31 24.31
N GLU A 127 -2.46 6.92 23.09
CA GLU A 127 -2.75 5.52 22.74
C GLU A 127 -1.56 4.58 22.95
N PHE A 128 -0.33 5.09 22.82
CA PHE A 128 0.91 4.34 23.04
C PHE A 128 1.52 4.61 24.43
N GLY A 129 0.72 5.15 25.35
CA GLY A 129 1.12 5.43 26.73
C GLY A 129 1.60 6.86 26.94
N PHE A 130 2.42 7.04 27.99
CA PHE A 130 2.87 8.34 28.45
C PHE A 130 4.38 8.37 28.67
N GLY A 131 5.03 9.42 28.19
CA GLY A 131 6.41 9.75 28.54
C GLY A 131 6.48 10.61 29.79
N ILE A 132 7.64 10.66 30.44
CA ILE A 132 7.91 11.54 31.59
C ILE A 132 8.87 12.64 31.17
N TYR A 133 8.61 13.88 31.58
CA TYR A 133 9.53 14.97 31.29
C TYR A 133 10.82 14.84 32.11
N ALA A 134 11.97 14.95 31.46
CA ALA A 134 13.27 14.90 32.14
C ALA A 134 13.58 16.16 32.97
N THR A 135 12.98 17.30 32.61
CA THR A 135 13.36 18.63 33.14
C THR A 135 12.27 19.32 33.97
N ARG A 136 11.10 18.67 34.12
CA ARG A 136 10.01 19.18 34.97
C ARG A 136 9.19 18.03 35.50
N ASN A 137 8.44 18.27 36.57
CA ASN A 137 7.48 17.29 37.05
C ASN A 137 6.32 17.16 36.06
N GLY A 138 5.96 15.92 35.71
CA GLY A 138 4.79 15.60 34.87
C GLY A 138 5.06 14.60 33.75
N SER A 139 3.97 14.11 33.16
CA SER A 139 3.96 13.21 32.01
C SER A 139 3.39 13.90 30.77
N PHE A 140 3.59 13.30 29.60
CA PHE A 140 2.96 13.71 28.35
C PHE A 140 2.46 12.50 27.56
N PRO A 141 1.32 12.62 26.86
CA PRO A 141 0.78 11.53 26.07
C PRO A 141 1.66 11.22 24.86
N ILE A 142 1.72 9.95 24.48
CA ILE A 142 2.36 9.44 23.27
C ILE A 142 1.29 8.71 22.45
N PRO A 143 0.91 9.20 21.27
CA PRO A 143 1.28 10.49 20.68
C PRO A 143 0.77 11.68 21.51
N TRP A 144 1.36 12.86 21.35
CA TRP A 144 0.98 14.07 22.09
C TRP A 144 -0.41 14.65 21.70
N GLY A 145 -1.04 14.09 20.68
CA GLY A 145 -2.28 14.55 20.08
C GLY A 145 -2.74 13.55 19.03
N ASP A 146 -3.99 13.66 18.59
CA ASP A 146 -4.58 12.73 17.62
C ASP A 146 -3.82 12.76 16.28
N ILE A 147 -3.54 11.56 15.76
CA ILE A 147 -2.96 11.32 14.44
C ILE A 147 -4.10 10.81 13.55
N PRO A 148 -4.46 11.52 12.46
CA PRO A 148 -5.45 11.01 11.52
C PRO A 148 -4.86 9.87 10.69
N GLY A 149 -5.69 8.86 10.42
CA GLY A 149 -5.36 7.76 9.51
C GLY A 149 -5.20 8.24 8.07
N ARG A 150 -4.25 7.64 7.38
CA ARG A 150 -3.94 7.87 5.96
C ARG A 150 -3.78 6.50 5.30
N PRO A 151 -4.90 5.83 4.99
CA PRO A 151 -4.86 4.50 4.38
C PRO A 151 -4.06 4.55 3.08
N PHE A 152 -3.10 3.64 2.95
CA PHE A 152 -2.25 3.52 1.77
C PHE A 152 -2.17 2.08 1.25
N LEU A 153 -2.44 1.10 2.11
CA LEU A 153 -2.58 -0.30 1.73
C LEU A 153 -4.04 -0.59 1.35
N GLY A 154 -4.24 -1.46 0.37
CA GLY A 154 -5.55 -1.80 -0.17
C GLY A 154 -5.61 -1.61 -1.68
N ALA A 155 -6.63 -2.19 -2.31
CA ALA A 155 -6.83 -2.13 -3.75
C ALA A 155 -7.89 -1.09 -4.10
N SER A 156 -7.52 -0.17 -4.99
CA SER A 156 -8.43 0.76 -5.65
C SER A 156 -9.39 0.04 -6.61
N ALA A 157 -10.35 0.78 -7.18
CA ALA A 157 -11.20 0.22 -8.23
C ALA A 157 -10.38 -0.23 -9.45
N ASP A 158 -9.39 0.58 -9.85
CA ASP A 158 -8.51 0.29 -10.97
C ASP A 158 -7.59 -0.90 -10.67
N ASP A 159 -7.05 -0.99 -9.45
CA ASP A 159 -6.24 -2.13 -9.02
C ASP A 159 -7.04 -3.43 -9.12
N LYS A 160 -8.30 -3.43 -8.67
CA LYS A 160 -9.17 -4.61 -8.73
C LYS A 160 -9.47 -5.02 -10.17
N ALA A 161 -9.73 -4.05 -11.04
CA ALA A 161 -9.94 -4.33 -12.46
C ALA A 161 -8.67 -4.91 -13.10
N ASN A 162 -7.51 -4.36 -12.77
CA ASN A 162 -6.22 -4.85 -13.25
C ASN A 162 -5.93 -6.28 -12.76
N ILE A 163 -6.17 -6.58 -11.48
CA ILE A 163 -6.02 -7.93 -10.93
C ILE A 163 -6.86 -8.95 -11.71
N VAL A 164 -8.11 -8.62 -12.02
CA VAL A 164 -8.98 -9.50 -12.83
C VAL A 164 -8.40 -9.69 -14.24
N ASN A 165 -7.87 -8.64 -14.85
CA ASN A 165 -7.24 -8.72 -16.16
C ASN A 165 -5.98 -9.60 -16.13
N LEU A 166 -5.11 -9.42 -15.14
CA LEU A 166 -3.89 -10.22 -14.96
C LEU A 166 -4.23 -11.71 -14.81
N VAL A 167 -5.19 -12.04 -13.95
CA VAL A 167 -5.64 -13.44 -13.76
C VAL A 167 -6.23 -14.00 -15.07
N ARG A 168 -7.03 -13.21 -15.78
CA ARG A 168 -7.61 -13.64 -17.05
C ARG A 168 -6.54 -13.89 -18.11
N SER A 169 -5.62 -12.96 -18.32
CA SER A 169 -4.54 -13.11 -19.29
C SER A 169 -3.63 -14.28 -18.93
N TYR A 170 -3.30 -14.44 -17.64
CA TYR A 170 -2.51 -15.57 -17.18
C TYR A 170 -3.15 -16.92 -17.55
N LEU A 171 -4.45 -17.08 -17.28
CA LEU A 171 -5.16 -18.33 -17.56
C LEU A 171 -5.43 -18.56 -19.06
N MET A 172 -5.68 -17.50 -19.83
CA MET A 172 -6.17 -17.63 -21.21
C MET A 172 -5.10 -17.46 -22.29
N GLU A 173 -4.05 -16.68 -22.04
CA GLU A 173 -3.10 -16.20 -23.05
C GLU A 173 -1.66 -16.64 -22.80
N GLY A 174 -1.35 -17.13 -21.59
CA GLY A 174 -0.07 -17.78 -21.29
C GLY A 174 0.22 -19.01 -22.14
#